data_AF-A0A4Y2C3T7-F1
#
_entry.id   AF-A0A4Y2C3T7-F1
#
_cell.length_a   1.000
_cell.length_b   1.000
_cell.length_c   1.000
_cell.angle_alpha   90.00
_cell.angle_beta   90.00
_cell.angle_gamma   90.00
#
_symmetry.space_group_name_H-M   'P 1'
#
loop_
_entity.id
_entity.type
_entity.pdbx_description
1 polymer ?
#
loop_
_entity_poly.entity_id
_entity_poly.type
_entity_poly.pdbx_seq_one_letter_code
_entity_poly.pdbx_strand_id
1 'polypeptide(L)'
;MAEKGLQTVFETFAKDGKISPDCIKKWFKEAAVIGKDTGITEADVDAAFAKTSKDKKGLEFADVKECVTALAKEKKVELKELMEKLAAVGPMKSVKPGAAEAGAKLVKDEKEK
;
A
#
# COMPACT_ATOMS: atom_id res chain seq x y z
N MET A 1 -9.13 7.06 -2.62
CA MET A 1 -8.74 7.17 -1.19
C MET A 1 -7.65 6.19 -0.82
N ALA A 2 -7.69 4.93 -1.29
CA ALA A 2 -6.68 3.91 -0.98
C ALA A 2 -5.24 4.24 -1.46
N GLU A 3 -5.06 4.85 -2.65
CA GLU A 3 -3.71 5.16 -3.16
C GLU A 3 -2.92 6.15 -2.29
N LYS A 4 -3.57 7.20 -1.76
CA LYS A 4 -2.92 8.13 -0.83
C LYS A 4 -2.56 7.45 0.48
N GLY A 5 -3.44 6.61 1.02
CA GLY A 5 -3.17 5.82 2.22
C GLY A 5 -1.96 4.92 2.02
N LEU A 6 -1.96 4.12 0.95
CA LEU A 6 -0.85 3.24 0.55
C LEU A 6 0.48 4.00 0.46
N GLN A 7 0.50 5.18 -0.16
CA GLN A 7 1.70 5.99 -0.28
C GLN A 7 2.20 6.47 1.08
N THR A 8 1.32 6.94 1.97
CA THR A 8 1.71 7.35 3.32
C THR A 8 2.29 6.19 4.14
N VAL A 9 1.69 5.00 4.04
CA VAL A 9 2.24 3.80 4.69
C VAL A 9 3.59 3.45 4.08
N PHE A 10 3.69 3.45 2.75
CA PHE A 10 4.93 3.22 2.05
C PHE A 10 6.03 4.17 2.53
N GLU A 11 5.79 5.47 2.62
CA GLU A 11 6.77 6.45 3.12
C GLU A 11 7.18 6.22 4.58
N THR A 12 6.32 5.56 5.37
CA THR A 12 6.65 5.15 6.76
C THR A 12 7.63 3.98 6.80
N PHE A 13 7.51 3.02 5.87
CA PHE A 13 8.38 1.84 5.79
C PHE A 13 9.57 2.01 4.86
N ALA A 14 9.46 2.91 3.88
CA ALA A 14 10.50 3.24 2.92
C ALA A 14 11.56 4.12 3.57
N LYS A 15 12.80 3.86 3.22
CA LYS A 15 13.95 4.65 3.64
C LYS A 15 14.59 5.18 2.36
N ASP A 16 14.71 6.50 2.24
CA ASP A 16 15.22 7.16 1.03
C ASP A 16 14.32 6.96 -0.21
N GLY A 17 13.00 6.83 0.00
CA GLY A 17 12.03 6.60 -1.09
C GLY A 17 11.99 5.17 -1.64
N LYS A 18 12.71 4.23 -1.02
CA LYS A 18 12.70 2.80 -1.37
C LYS A 18 12.38 1.93 -0.16
N ILE A 19 11.53 0.92 -0.33
CA ILE A 19 11.23 -0.07 0.70
C ILE A 19 12.08 -1.32 0.50
N SER A 20 12.84 -1.70 1.53
CA SER A 20 13.65 -2.92 1.51
C SER A 20 12.78 -4.18 1.59
N PRO A 21 13.28 -5.34 1.13
CA PRO A 21 12.51 -6.59 1.14
C PRO A 21 12.08 -7.03 2.55
N ASP A 22 12.83 -6.70 3.61
CA ASP A 22 12.42 -6.99 4.99
C ASP A 22 11.23 -6.12 5.43
N CYS A 23 11.26 -4.81 5.13
CA CYS A 23 10.20 -3.88 5.47
C CYS A 23 8.89 -4.21 4.75
N ILE A 24 8.94 -4.51 3.45
CA ILE A 24 7.73 -4.86 2.69
C ILE A 24 7.14 -6.18 3.16
N LYS A 25 7.96 -7.18 3.50
CA LYS A 25 7.48 -8.45 4.07
C LYS A 25 6.78 -8.23 5.41
N LYS A 26 7.36 -7.40 6.29
CA LYS A 26 6.69 -6.99 7.53
C LYS A 26 5.38 -6.27 7.25
N TRP A 27 5.37 -5.29 6.36
CA TRP A 27 4.17 -4.53 6.01
C TRP A 27 3.05 -5.44 5.48
N PHE A 28 3.37 -6.36 4.59
CA PHE A 28 2.40 -7.32 4.04
C PHE A 28 1.86 -8.30 5.09
N LYS A 29 2.68 -8.66 6.07
CA LYS A 29 2.26 -9.52 7.19
C LYS A 29 1.34 -8.76 8.15
N GLU A 30 1.67 -7.52 8.49
CA GLU A 30 0.83 -6.62 9.29
C GLU A 30 -0.50 -6.31 8.57
N ALA A 31 -0.48 -6.25 7.24
CA ALA A 31 -1.67 -6.02 6.41
C ALA A 31 -2.60 -7.22 6.31
N ALA A 32 -2.24 -8.34 6.93
CA ALA A 32 -2.86 -9.64 6.69
C ALA A 32 -2.94 -9.96 5.18
N VAL A 33 -2.00 -9.43 4.39
CA VAL A 33 -1.83 -9.78 2.97
C VAL A 33 -1.10 -11.10 2.87
N ILE A 34 -0.11 -11.37 3.73
CA ILE A 34 0.48 -12.69 3.85
C ILE A 34 -0.33 -13.49 4.87
N GLY A 35 -0.97 -14.56 4.42
CA GLY A 35 -1.79 -15.38 5.30
C GLY A 35 -2.58 -16.44 4.56
N LYS A 36 -3.22 -17.34 5.32
CA LYS A 36 -4.11 -18.37 4.75
C LYS A 36 -5.33 -17.77 4.03
N ASP A 37 -5.77 -16.59 4.45
CA ASP A 37 -6.94 -15.87 3.93
C ASP A 37 -6.76 -15.45 2.47
N THR A 38 -5.60 -14.92 2.12
CA THR A 38 -5.25 -14.49 0.75
C THR A 38 -4.51 -15.56 -0.04
N GLY A 39 -3.93 -16.57 0.62
CA GLY A 39 -3.07 -17.59 0.00
C GLY A 39 -1.70 -17.09 -0.44
N ILE A 40 -1.37 -15.81 -0.18
CA ILE A 40 -0.04 -15.23 -0.41
C ILE A 40 0.87 -15.68 0.73
N THR A 41 2.06 -16.16 0.37
CA THR A 41 3.09 -16.61 1.31
C THR A 41 4.29 -15.67 1.27
N GLU A 42 5.15 -15.73 2.29
CA GLU A 42 6.39 -14.93 2.33
C GLU A 42 7.28 -15.19 1.10
N ALA A 43 7.31 -16.43 0.60
CA ALA A 43 8.03 -16.80 -0.61
C ALA A 43 7.43 -16.17 -1.88
N ASP A 44 6.12 -16.00 -1.92
CA ASP A 44 5.43 -15.37 -3.05
C ASP A 44 5.76 -13.88 -3.12
N VAL A 45 5.76 -13.20 -1.95
CA VAL A 45 6.19 -11.81 -1.83
C VAL A 45 7.66 -11.64 -2.18
N ASP A 46 8.52 -12.58 -1.78
CA ASP A 46 9.95 -12.56 -2.15
C ASP A 46 10.14 -12.73 -3.66
N ALA A 47 9.39 -13.64 -4.29
CA ALA A 47 9.41 -13.84 -5.74
C ALA A 47 8.89 -12.61 -6.50
N ALA A 48 7.77 -12.02 -6.06
CA ALA A 48 7.22 -10.81 -6.65
C ALA A 48 8.18 -9.62 -6.47
N PHE A 49 8.79 -9.49 -5.29
CA PHE A 49 9.82 -8.49 -5.00
C PHE A 49 11.04 -8.66 -5.90
N ALA A 50 11.51 -9.89 -6.10
CA ALA A 50 12.67 -10.17 -6.95
C ALA A 50 12.38 -9.92 -8.45
N LYS A 51 11.13 -10.12 -8.89
CA LYS A 51 10.69 -9.81 -10.25
C LYS A 51 10.61 -8.30 -10.51
N THR A 52 10.25 -7.52 -9.50
CA THR A 52 10.01 -6.07 -9.60
C THR A 52 11.29 -5.29 -9.29
N SER A 53 11.98 -5.63 -8.19
CA SER A 53 13.21 -4.96 -7.75
C SER A 53 14.40 -5.28 -8.66
N LYS A 54 14.64 -4.39 -9.62
CA LYS A 54 15.75 -4.47 -10.57
C LYS A 54 17.14 -4.41 -9.90
N ASP A 55 17.24 -3.71 -8.76
CA ASP A 55 18.49 -3.46 -8.04
C ASP A 55 18.60 -4.19 -6.68
N LYS A 56 17.58 -4.95 -6.25
CA LYS A 56 17.46 -5.62 -4.94
C LYS A 56 17.67 -4.72 -3.69
N LYS A 57 17.99 -3.44 -3.87
CA LYS A 57 18.17 -2.44 -2.80
C LYS A 57 16.85 -1.96 -2.19
N GLY A 58 15.76 -2.15 -2.91
CA GLY A 58 14.42 -1.76 -2.47
C GLY A 58 13.46 -1.63 -3.66
N LEU A 59 12.19 -1.43 -3.34
CA LEU A 59 11.14 -1.08 -4.29
C LEU A 59 10.75 0.38 -4.11
N GLU A 60 10.60 1.09 -5.21
CA GLU A 60 9.98 2.42 -5.22
C GLU A 60 8.46 2.27 -5.20
N PHE A 61 7.72 3.35 -4.94
CA PHE A 61 6.26 3.28 -4.82
C PHE A 61 5.57 2.67 -6.07
N ALA A 62 6.06 3.00 -7.27
CA ALA A 62 5.58 2.42 -8.52
C ALA A 62 5.82 0.90 -8.59
N ASP A 63 7.00 0.47 -8.17
CA ASP A 63 7.46 -0.91 -8.10
C ASP A 63 6.67 -1.72 -7.05
N VAL A 64 6.31 -1.10 -5.93
CA VAL A 64 5.40 -1.70 -4.93
C VAL A 64 4.03 -1.94 -5.53
N LYS A 65 3.47 -0.99 -6.29
CA LYS A 65 2.18 -1.20 -6.98
C LYS A 65 2.26 -2.36 -7.97
N GLU A 66 3.35 -2.47 -8.73
CA GLU A 66 3.58 -3.62 -9.61
C GLU A 66 3.71 -4.93 -8.83
N CYS A 67 4.41 -4.92 -7.69
CA CYS A 67 4.58 -6.09 -6.82
C CYS A 67 3.22 -6.57 -6.27
N VAL A 68 2.39 -5.66 -5.77
CA VAL A 68 1.02 -5.96 -5.32
C VAL A 68 0.15 -6.48 -6.46
N THR A 69 0.28 -5.87 -7.66
CA THR A 69 -0.45 -6.29 -8.85
C THR A 69 -0.06 -7.70 -9.29
N ALA A 70 1.23 -8.02 -9.26
CA ALA A 70 1.74 -9.35 -9.57
C ALA A 70 1.21 -10.39 -8.58
N LEU A 71 1.28 -10.11 -7.28
CA LEU A 71 0.75 -10.99 -6.22
C LEU A 71 -0.76 -11.22 -6.37
N ALA A 72 -1.53 -10.15 -6.63
CA ALA A 72 -2.96 -10.22 -6.89
C ALA A 72 -3.26 -11.19 -8.05
N LYS A 73 -2.51 -11.08 -9.16
CA LYS A 73 -2.69 -11.91 -10.34
C LYS A 73 -2.23 -13.35 -10.15
N GLU A 74 -1.09 -13.58 -9.49
CA GLU A 74 -0.55 -14.92 -9.23
C GLU A 74 -1.43 -15.70 -8.25
N LYS A 75 -1.97 -15.04 -7.23
CA LYS A 75 -2.82 -15.68 -6.21
C LYS A 75 -4.31 -15.55 -6.47
N LYS A 76 -4.72 -14.91 -7.56
CA LYS A 76 -6.12 -14.60 -7.89
C LYS A 76 -6.84 -13.87 -6.75
N VAL A 77 -6.13 -12.99 -6.06
CA VAL A 77 -6.69 -12.12 -5.02
C VAL A 77 -7.10 -10.80 -5.66
N GLU A 78 -8.12 -10.15 -5.14
CA GLU A 78 -8.55 -8.87 -5.66
C GLU A 78 -7.50 -7.79 -5.35
N LEU A 79 -6.94 -7.18 -6.40
CA LEU A 79 -5.93 -6.13 -6.28
C LEU A 79 -6.42 -4.98 -5.40
N LYS A 80 -7.69 -4.60 -5.55
CA LYS A 80 -8.32 -3.56 -4.74
C LYS A 80 -8.29 -3.91 -3.26
N GLU A 81 -8.68 -5.13 -2.90
CA GLU A 81 -8.67 -5.62 -1.52
C GLU A 81 -7.25 -5.62 -0.93
N LEU A 82 -6.25 -6.04 -1.72
CA LEU A 82 -4.84 -5.99 -1.29
C LEU A 82 -4.36 -4.56 -1.05
N MET A 83 -4.69 -3.63 -1.95
CA MET A 83 -4.33 -2.21 -1.78
C MET A 83 -5.03 -1.59 -0.57
N GLU A 84 -6.29 -1.94 -0.31
CA GLU A 84 -7.01 -1.48 0.88
C GLU A 84 -6.40 -2.05 2.17
N LYS A 85 -6.06 -3.35 2.21
CA LYS A 85 -5.33 -3.97 3.33
C LYS A 85 -4.01 -3.28 3.61
N LEU A 86 -3.20 -3.03 2.57
CA LEU A 86 -1.90 -2.37 2.71
C LEU A 86 -2.03 -0.92 3.15
N ALA A 87 -3.02 -0.19 2.63
CA ALA A 87 -3.34 1.17 3.05
C ALA A 87 -3.87 1.22 4.50
N ALA A 88 -4.56 0.17 4.97
CA ALA A 88 -5.10 0.06 6.32
C ALA A 88 -4.03 -0.13 7.40
N VAL A 89 -2.85 -0.65 7.04
CA VAL A 89 -1.66 -0.72 7.95
C VAL A 89 -0.99 0.63 8.15
N GLY A 90 -1.54 1.70 7.56
CA GLY A 90 -1.05 3.06 7.75
C GLY A 90 -0.92 3.41 9.22
N PRO A 91 -0.06 4.39 9.56
CA PRO A 91 0.46 4.60 10.90
C PRO A 91 -0.67 4.65 11.92
N MET A 92 -0.99 3.51 12.52
CA MET A 92 -1.88 3.41 13.66
C MET A 92 -1.08 3.84 14.88
N LYS A 93 -0.86 5.15 14.95
CA LYS A 93 -0.55 5.83 16.19
C LYS A 93 -1.53 6.99 16.32
N SER A 94 -2.75 6.63 16.69
CA SER A 94 -3.56 7.39 17.63
C SER A 94 -3.57 8.91 17.44
N VAL A 95 -4.23 9.41 16.39
CA VAL A 95 -4.78 10.77 16.40
C VAL A 95 -6.16 10.73 15.80
N LYS A 96 -7.15 10.79 16.71
CA LYS A 96 -8.52 11.32 16.61
C LYS A 96 -9.03 11.61 15.18
N PRO A 97 -10.22 11.11 14.78
CA PRO A 97 -10.85 11.51 13.52
C PRO A 97 -11.11 13.02 13.56
N GLY A 98 -10.34 13.79 12.80
CA GLY A 98 -10.43 15.24 12.79
C GLY A 98 -9.41 15.87 11.86
N ALA A 99 -9.90 16.22 10.66
CA ALA A 99 -9.34 17.19 9.72
C ALA A 99 -7.97 16.86 9.07
N ALA A 100 -8.02 16.48 7.80
CA ALA A 100 -7.44 17.32 6.75
C ALA A 100 -8.02 16.89 5.39
N GLU A 101 -9.13 17.54 5.05
CA GLU A 101 -9.49 17.83 3.66
C GLU A 101 -8.27 18.39 2.92
N ALA A 102 -7.97 17.82 1.75
CA ALA A 102 -7.30 18.53 0.69
C ALA A 102 -7.70 17.91 -0.65
N GLY A 103 -8.83 18.42 -1.17
CA GLY A 103 -8.99 18.61 -2.60
C GLY A 103 -10.18 17.90 -3.25
N ALA A 104 -11.41 18.33 -2.93
CA ALA A 104 -12.49 18.28 -3.89
C ALA A 104 -13.15 19.67 -3.98
N LYS A 105 -12.65 20.50 -4.91
CA LYS A 105 -13.43 21.63 -5.41
C LYS A 105 -14.77 21.09 -5.92
N LEU A 106 -15.85 21.41 -5.22
CA LEU A 106 -17.16 21.53 -5.84
C LEU A 106 -17.76 22.86 -5.41
N VAL A 107 -17.47 23.89 -6.21
CA VAL A 107 -18.27 25.12 -6.24
C VAL A 107 -19.68 24.72 -6.67
N LYS A 108 -20.65 24.95 -5.79
CA LYS A 108 -22.07 25.08 -6.15
C LYS A 108 -22.63 26.26 -5.35
N ASP A 109 -23.03 27.27 -6.10
CA ASP A 109 -24.20 28.16 -5.94
C ASP A 109 -25.07 27.90 -4.70
N GLU A 110 -25.59 28.88 -3.95
CA GLU A 110 -26.45 29.99 -4.39
C GLU A 110 -26.63 31.00 -3.22
N LYS A 111 -26.68 32.31 -3.55
CA LYS A 111 -27.75 33.28 -3.17
C LYS A 111 -27.98 33.70 -1.71
N GLU A 112 -27.56 34.94 -1.44
CA GLU A 112 -28.32 35.97 -0.70
C GLU A 112 -27.96 37.30 -1.38
N LYS A 113 -28.84 38.24 -1.75
CA LYS A 113 -30.20 38.59 -1.34
C LYS A 113 -30.79 39.50 -2.44
#